data_AF-A0AAQ3Y6V9-F1
#
_entry.id   AF-A0AAQ3Y6V9-F1
#
_cell.length_a   1.000
_cell.length_b   1.000
_cell.length_c   1.000
_cell.angle_alpha   90.00
_cell.angle_beta   90.00
_cell.angle_gamma   90.00
#
_symmetry.space_group_name_H-M   'P 1'
#
loop_
_entity.id
_entity.type
_entity.pdbx_description
1 polymer ?
#
loop_
_entity_poly.entity_id
_entity_poly.type
_entity_poly.pdbx_seq_one_letter_code
_entity_poly.pdbx_strand_id
1 'polypeptide(L)'
;MKNKSLKNQLLICFLCIVIPLILGAIASIWIKLSIFAIIAIIYGIMLVFMIPSDVFFSSTLDYNIKSVNPSYKDEKPDFIGGTKQQLLNFAVVALGLAVCLLILLIN
;
A
#
# COMPACT_ATOMS: atom_id res chain seq x y z
N MET A 1 15.12 12.12 -11.63
CA MET A 1 13.71 12.09 -11.18
C MET A 1 12.86 12.96 -12.09
N LYS A 2 11.97 12.36 -12.89
CA LYS A 2 11.08 13.09 -13.81
C LYS A 2 10.04 13.84 -12.96
N ASN A 3 9.89 15.15 -13.15
CA ASN A 3 8.88 15.96 -12.48
C ASN A 3 7.48 15.39 -12.80
N LYS A 4 6.95 14.50 -11.94
CA LYS A 4 5.57 14.05 -12.06
C LYS A 4 4.72 15.28 -11.76
N SER A 5 3.96 15.71 -12.76
CA SER A 5 2.95 16.76 -12.61
C SER A 5 2.06 16.43 -11.41
N LEU A 6 1.80 17.40 -10.53
CA LEU A 6 0.91 17.27 -9.36
C LEU A 6 -0.44 16.62 -9.73
N LYS A 7 -0.91 16.86 -10.96
CA LYS A 7 -2.13 16.24 -11.51
C LYS A 7 -2.07 14.71 -11.52
N ASN A 8 -0.93 14.14 -11.91
CA ASN A 8 -0.75 12.69 -11.95
C ASN A 8 -0.69 12.09 -10.54
N GLN A 9 -0.13 12.81 -9.58
CA GLN A 9 -0.09 12.37 -8.18
C GLN A 9 -1.50 12.34 -7.57
N LEU A 10 -2.28 13.40 -7.78
CA LEU A 10 -3.68 13.46 -7.34
C LEU A 10 -4.54 12.38 -8.01
N LEU A 11 -4.32 12.13 -9.30
CA LEU A 11 -4.99 11.05 -10.03
C LEU A 11 -4.71 9.70 -9.38
N ILE A 12 -3.45 9.41 -9.04
CA ILE A 12 -3.10 8.15 -8.37
C ILE A 12 -3.81 8.02 -7.01
N CYS A 13 -3.83 9.07 -6.19
CA CYS A 13 -4.55 9.04 -4.92
C CYS A 13 -6.05 8.80 -5.11
N PHE A 14 -6.65 9.47 -6.10
CA PHE A 14 -8.05 9.29 -6.44
C PHE A 14 -8.36 7.84 -6.87
N LEU A 15 -7.50 7.25 -7.69
CA LEU A 15 -7.62 5.85 -8.11
C LEU A 15 -7.50 4.88 -6.92
N CYS A 16 -6.61 5.15 -5.96
CA CYS A 16 -6.48 4.35 -4.75
C CYS A 16 -7.76 4.30 -3.90
N ILE A 17 -8.65 5.30 -4.03
CA ILE A 17 -9.94 5.34 -3.33
C ILE A 17 -11.03 4.69 -4.18
N VAL A 18 -11.12 5.08 -5.46
CA VAL A 18 -12.23 4.69 -6.34
C VAL A 18 -12.18 3.21 -6.72
N ILE A 19 -10.99 2.66 -6.99
CA ILE A 19 -10.86 1.27 -7.45
C ILE A 19 -11.36 0.28 -6.38
N PRO A 20 -10.94 0.37 -5.10
CA PRO A 20 -11.45 -0.51 -4.05
C PRO A 20 -12.95 -0.39 -3.81
N LEU A 21 -13.51 0.82 -3.92
CA LEU A 21 -14.95 1.05 -3.79
C LEU A 21 -15.74 0.34 -4.89
N ILE A 22 -15.32 0.49 -6.15
CA ILE A 22 -15.98 -0.17 -7.29
C ILE A 22 -15.85 -1.68 -7.19
N LEU A 23 -14.64 -2.19 -6.91
CA LEU A 23 -14.41 -3.63 -6.76
C LEU A 23 -15.24 -4.23 -5.62
N GLY A 24 -15.28 -3.57 -4.47
CA GLY A 24 -16.07 -4.02 -3.33
C GLY A 24 -17.56 -4.02 -3.60
N ALA A 25 -18.08 -2.98 -4.28
CA ALA A 25 -19.49 -2.90 -4.67
C ALA A 25 -19.88 -3.96 -5.72
N ILE A 26 -19.00 -4.27 -6.67
CA ILE A 26 -19.24 -5.35 -7.64
C ILE A 26 -19.22 -6.69 -6.91
N ALA A 27 -18.21 -6.95 -6.08
CA ALA A 27 -18.04 -8.21 -5.38
C ALA A 27 -19.18 -8.50 -4.38
N SER A 28 -19.74 -7.47 -3.73
CA SER A 28 -20.86 -7.65 -2.79
C SER A 28 -22.11 -8.22 -3.43
N ILE A 29 -22.34 -7.96 -4.72
CA ILE A 29 -23.49 -8.49 -5.47
C ILE A 29 -23.45 -10.03 -5.50
N TRP A 30 -22.24 -10.60 -5.56
CA TRP A 30 -22.04 -12.04 -5.67
C TRP A 30 -21.91 -12.73 -4.31
N ILE A 31 -21.25 -12.07 -3.34
CA ILE A 31 -20.79 -12.71 -2.10
C ILE A 31 -21.82 -12.62 -0.96
N LYS A 32 -22.90 -11.80 -1.10
CA LYS A 32 -23.92 -11.56 -0.06
C LYS A 32 -23.35 -11.16 1.31
N LEU A 33 -22.13 -10.64 1.34
CA LEU A 33 -21.47 -10.06 2.51
C LEU A 33 -21.65 -8.54 2.50
N SER A 34 -21.52 -7.89 3.66
CA SER A 34 -21.60 -6.43 3.71
C SER A 34 -20.56 -5.80 2.80
N ILE A 35 -20.99 -4.77 2.05
CA ILE A 35 -20.14 -4.02 1.11
C ILE A 35 -18.89 -3.51 1.85
N PHE A 36 -19.06 -3.00 3.07
CA PHE A 36 -17.97 -2.49 3.90
C PHE A 36 -16.98 -3.58 4.34
N ALA A 37 -17.42 -4.81 4.62
CA ALA A 37 -16.50 -5.91 4.93
C ALA A 37 -15.60 -6.24 3.74
N ILE A 38 -16.16 -6.32 2.54
CA ILE A 38 -15.39 -6.63 1.33
C ILE A 38 -14.41 -5.50 1.02
N ILE A 39 -14.84 -4.24 1.12
CA ILE A 39 -13.97 -3.08 0.92
C ILE A 39 -12.85 -3.05 1.96
N ALA A 40 -13.15 -3.37 3.22
CA ALA A 40 -12.14 -3.46 4.29
C ALA A 40 -11.10 -4.55 3.98
N ILE A 41 -11.51 -5.71 3.47
CA ILE A 41 -10.58 -6.77 3.04
C ILE A 41 -9.68 -6.27 1.90
N ILE A 42 -10.25 -5.61 0.89
CA ILE A 42 -9.47 -5.07 -0.24
C ILE A 42 -8.44 -4.04 0.25
N TYR A 43 -8.85 -3.09 1.08
CA TYR A 43 -7.91 -2.11 1.65
C TYR A 43 -6.85 -2.76 2.53
N GLY A 44 -7.21 -3.78 3.31
CA GLY A 44 -6.26 -4.56 4.12
C GLY A 44 -5.18 -5.22 3.26
N ILE A 45 -5.60 -5.87 2.16
CA ILE A 45 -4.68 -6.46 1.18
C ILE A 45 -3.76 -5.39 0.58
N MET A 46 -4.32 -4.25 0.14
CA MET A 46 -3.52 -3.15 -0.41
C MET A 46 -2.49 -2.63 0.61
N LEU A 47 -2.87 -2.50 1.87
CA LEU A 47 -2.00 -2.01 2.94
C LEU A 47 -0.81 -2.95 3.13
N VAL A 48 -1.04 -4.27 3.15
CA VAL A 48 0.03 -5.27 3.24
C VAL A 48 1.02 -5.13 2.07
N PHE A 49 0.53 -4.99 0.84
CA PHE A 49 1.39 -4.83 -0.34
C PHE A 49 2.11 -3.47 -0.41
N MET A 50 1.62 -2.45 0.31
CA MET A 50 2.27 -1.14 0.36
C MET A 50 3.40 -1.08 1.40
N ILE A 51 3.50 -2.06 2.29
CA ILE A 51 4.61 -2.16 3.23
C ILE A 51 5.84 -2.67 2.46
N PRO A 52 6.94 -1.89 2.38
CA PRO A 52 8.14 -2.32 1.68
C PRO A 52 8.76 -3.52 2.42
N SER A 53 8.74 -4.68 1.79
CA SER A 53 9.37 -5.92 2.30
C SER A 53 10.85 -5.73 2.56
N ASP A 54 11.51 -4.94 1.72
CA ASP A 54 12.96 -4.77 1.71
C ASP A 54 13.45 -4.07 2.99
N VAL A 55 12.59 -3.28 3.64
CA VAL A 55 12.93 -2.64 4.92
C VAL A 55 13.02 -3.66 6.05
N PHE A 56 12.17 -4.68 6.06
CA PHE A 56 12.14 -5.69 7.11
C PHE A 56 13.15 -6.82 6.90
N PHE A 57 13.63 -7.02 5.67
CA PHE A 57 14.56 -8.09 5.32
C PHE A 57 15.93 -7.62 4.82
N SER A 58 16.20 -6.30 4.83
CA SER A 58 17.46 -5.69 4.34
C SER A 58 18.71 -6.37 4.88
N SER A 59 18.83 -6.55 6.20
CA SER A 59 20.03 -7.12 6.83
C SER A 59 20.31 -8.56 6.40
N THR A 60 19.27 -9.37 6.20
CA THR A 60 19.40 -10.76 5.77
C THR A 60 19.76 -10.83 4.29
N LEU A 61 19.18 -9.94 3.48
CA LEU A 61 19.47 -9.83 2.06
C LEU A 61 20.92 -9.37 1.84
N ASP A 62 21.34 -8.30 2.50
CA ASP A 62 22.70 -7.75 2.42
C ASP A 62 23.74 -8.77 2.88
N TYR A 63 23.47 -9.48 3.98
CA TYR A 63 24.35 -10.54 4.47
C TYR A 63 24.51 -11.66 3.43
N ASN A 64 23.42 -12.11 2.84
CA ASN A 64 23.46 -13.15 1.79
C ASN A 64 24.26 -12.67 0.58
N ILE A 65 24.01 -11.45 0.10
CA ILE A 65 24.71 -10.89 -1.06
C ILE A 65 26.20 -10.76 -0.78
N LYS A 66 26.58 -10.28 0.41
CA LYS A 66 27.99 -10.13 0.81
C LYS A 66 28.70 -11.46 1.02
N SER A 67 27.97 -12.51 1.42
CA SER A 67 28.52 -13.86 1.54
C SER A 67 28.97 -14.44 0.18
N VAL A 68 28.30 -14.05 -0.90
CA VAL A 68 28.62 -14.50 -2.28
C VAL A 68 29.55 -13.51 -3.00
N ASN A 69 29.47 -12.21 -2.67
CA ASN A 69 30.34 -11.17 -3.22
C ASN A 69 30.84 -10.24 -2.09
N PRO A 70 32.04 -10.49 -1.53
CA PRO A 70 32.60 -9.70 -0.44
C PRO A 70 32.85 -8.23 -0.79
N SER A 71 33.01 -7.92 -2.08
CA SER A 71 33.20 -6.57 -2.62
C SER A 71 31.91 -5.79 -2.80
N TYR A 72 30.75 -6.42 -2.55
CA TYR A 72 29.46 -5.73 -2.56
C TYR A 72 29.47 -4.61 -1.52
N LYS A 73 29.14 -3.41 -1.96
CA LYS A 73 28.91 -2.26 -1.10
C LYS A 73 27.41 -2.10 -0.98
N ASP A 74 26.93 -2.07 0.25
CA ASP A 74 25.52 -1.85 0.55
C ASP A 74 25.05 -0.60 -0.19
N GLU A 75 24.21 -0.79 -1.20
CA GLU A 75 23.42 0.31 -1.72
C GLU A 75 22.46 0.67 -0.60
N LYS A 76 22.70 1.81 0.05
CA LYS A 76 21.78 2.31 1.07
C LYS A 76 20.39 2.25 0.45
N PRO A 77 19.45 1.47 1.02
CA PRO A 77 18.12 1.44 0.47
C PRO A 77 17.64 2.88 0.43
N ASP A 78 17.11 3.27 -0.71
CA ASP A 78 16.67 4.64 -1.03
C ASP A 78 15.42 5.01 -0.20
N PHE A 79 15.41 4.72 1.10
CA PHE A 79 14.19 4.55 1.89
C PHE A 79 14.37 4.94 3.35
N ILE A 80 14.14 6.23 3.58
CA ILE A 80 13.33 6.64 4.71
C ILE A 80 11.93 6.92 4.14
N GLY A 81 11.05 5.92 4.15
CA GLY A 81 9.61 6.13 3.93
C GLY A 81 9.09 6.33 2.50
N GLY A 82 9.89 5.98 1.49
CA GLY A 82 9.50 6.13 0.09
C GLY A 82 9.38 7.58 -0.34
N THR A 83 9.05 7.81 -1.62
CA THR A 83 8.77 9.18 -2.08
C THR A 83 7.59 9.72 -1.25
N LYS A 84 7.54 11.02 -0.93
CA LYS A 84 6.42 11.66 -0.19
C LYS A 84 5.02 11.20 -0.68
N GLN A 85 4.92 10.89 -1.96
CA GLN A 85 3.73 10.30 -2.59
C GLN A 85 3.34 8.91 -2.08
N GLN A 86 4.29 8.01 -1.85
CA GLN A 86 4.02 6.66 -1.32
C GLN A 86 3.46 6.74 0.09
N LEU A 87 4.03 7.60 0.94
CA LEU A 87 3.54 7.84 2.29
C LEU A 87 2.13 8.43 2.28
N LEU A 88 1.86 9.37 1.37
CA LEU A 88 0.52 9.93 1.17
C LEU A 88 -0.48 8.87 0.72
N ASN A 89 -0.13 8.05 -0.28
CA ASN A 89 -0.98 6.95 -0.71
C ASN A 89 -1.24 5.95 0.43
N PHE A 90 -0.22 5.63 1.23
CA PHE A 90 -0.34 4.75 2.38
C PHE A 90 -1.32 5.32 3.42
N ALA A 91 -1.20 6.61 3.74
CA ALA A 91 -2.10 7.29 4.65
C ALA A 91 -3.56 7.26 4.15
N VAL A 92 -3.77 7.48 2.85
CA VAL A 92 -5.11 7.41 2.24
C VAL A 92 -5.71 6.00 2.36
N VAL A 93 -4.93 4.96 2.05
CA VAL A 93 -5.36 3.56 2.15
C VAL A 93 -5.64 3.18 3.62
N ALA A 94 -4.79 3.58 4.55
CA ALA A 94 -4.97 3.32 5.98
C ALA A 94 -6.21 4.03 6.55
N LEU A 95 -6.45 5.28 6.15
CA LEU A 95 -7.66 6.02 6.52
C LEU A 95 -8.92 5.38 5.93
N GLY A 96 -8.87 4.96 4.67
CA GLY A 96 -9.98 4.24 4.03
C GLY A 96 -10.35 2.95 4.76
N LEU A 97 -9.33 2.17 5.15
CA LEU A 97 -9.52 0.97 5.96
C LEU A 97 -10.13 1.30 7.32
N ALA A 98 -9.58 2.29 8.04
CA ALA A 98 -10.05 2.68 9.36
C ALA A 98 -11.52 3.13 9.31
N VAL A 99 -11.90 3.94 8.32
CA VAL A 99 -13.29 4.36 8.12
C VAL A 99 -14.19 3.17 7.85
N CYS A 100 -13.80 2.23 6.98
CA CYS A 100 -14.59 1.02 6.73
C CYS A 100 -14.78 0.17 7.99
N LEU A 101 -13.72 -0.03 8.79
CA LEU A 101 -13.80 -0.80 10.04
C LEU A 101 -14.66 -0.09 11.09
N LEU A 102 -14.57 1.24 11.21
CA LEU A 102 -15.41 2.02 12.12
C LEU A 102 -16.89 1.92 11.75
N ILE A 103 -17.22 2.04 10.46
CA ILE A 103 -18.60 1.88 9.98
C ILE A 103 -19.11 0.47 10.31
N LEU A 104 -18.29 -0.56 10.07
CA LEU A 104 -18.64 -1.95 10.35
C LEU A 104 -18.79 -2.23 11.86
N LEU A 105 -18.03 -1.54 12.71
CA LEU A 105 -18.14 -1.66 14.16
C LEU A 105 -19.43 -1.03 14.71
N ILE A 106 -19.87 0.09 14.10
CA ILE A 106 -21.04 0.85 14.55
C ILE A 106 -22.35 0.26 13.99
N ASN A 107 -22.30 -0.42 12.85
CA ASN A 107 -23.45 -0.92 12.10
C ASN A 107 -23.62 -2.43 12.20
#